data_AF-A0AAD4XLN6-F1
#
_entry.id   AF-A0AAD4XLN6-F1
#
_cell.length_a   1.000
_cell.length_b   1.000
_cell.length_c   1.000
_cell.angle_alpha   90.00
_cell.angle_beta   90.00
_cell.angle_gamma   90.00
#
_symmetry.space_group_name_H-M   'P 1'
#
loop_
_entity.id
_entity.type
_entity.pdbx_description
1 polymer ?
#
loop_
_entity_poly.entity_id
_entity_poly.type
_entity_poly.pdbx_seq_one_letter_code
_entity_poly.pdbx_strand_id
1 'polypeptide(L)'
;MALQPRMIACGNKVATFSMGVRFLTGPAVMAAASFIVGLRGDLLRIAIVQAALPQGIVPFVFAKEYNVHPKILSTGVIFGMLIALPITLVYYILLGL
;
A
#
# COMPACT_ATOMS: atom_id res chain seq x y z
N MET A 1 -12.78 17.08 9.33
CA MET A 1 -11.42 17.01 8.74
C MET A 1 -11.17 15.58 8.27
N ALA A 2 -10.44 15.38 7.17
CA ALA A 2 -10.34 14.14 6.35
C ALA A 2 -11.54 13.81 5.42
N LEU A 3 -12.55 14.68 5.34
CA LEU A 3 -13.68 14.49 4.42
C LEU A 3 -13.34 15.12 3.06
N GLN A 4 -12.77 14.34 2.16
CA GLN A 4 -12.69 14.74 0.75
C GLN A 4 -14.03 14.38 0.09
N PRO A 5 -14.66 15.30 -0.69
CA PRO A 5 -16.04 15.14 -1.19
C PRO A 5 -16.22 13.97 -2.18
N ARG A 6 -15.12 13.30 -2.57
CA ARG A 6 -15.11 12.16 -3.48
C ARG A 6 -14.17 11.09 -2.95
N MET A 7 -14.62 9.83 -2.96
CA MET A 7 -13.81 8.66 -2.61
C MET A 7 -12.53 8.55 -3.46
N ILE A 8 -12.63 8.90 -4.75
CA ILE A 8 -11.49 9.00 -5.67
C ILE A 8 -11.30 10.48 -6.03
N ALA A 9 -10.49 11.18 -5.24
CA ALA A 9 -10.28 12.61 -5.41
C ALA A 9 -9.19 12.94 -6.44
N CYS A 10 -8.27 12.01 -6.70
CA CYS A 10 -7.19 12.19 -7.67
C CYS A 10 -7.53 11.73 -9.11
N GLY A 11 -8.74 11.21 -9.32
CA GLY A 11 -9.17 10.62 -10.60
C GLY A 11 -8.70 9.16 -10.78
N ASN A 12 -9.45 8.39 -11.59
CA ASN A 12 -9.28 6.93 -11.69
C ASN A 12 -7.89 6.52 -12.20
N LYS A 13 -7.34 7.20 -13.21
CA LYS A 13 -6.02 6.85 -13.77
C LYS A 13 -4.89 6.95 -12.73
N VAL A 14 -4.85 8.06 -11.99
CA VAL A 14 -3.83 8.27 -10.95
C VAL A 14 -4.06 7.35 -9.76
N ALA A 15 -5.32 7.10 -9.41
CA ALA A 15 -5.67 6.14 -8.37
C ALA A 15 -5.17 4.73 -8.71
N THR A 16 -5.50 4.19 -9.89
CA THR A 16 -5.05 2.86 -10.32
C THR A 16 -3.53 2.76 -10.37
N PHE A 17 -2.86 3.80 -10.89
CA PHE A 17 -1.40 3.84 -10.91
C PHE A 17 -0.80 3.81 -9.50
N SER A 18 -1.30 4.66 -8.58
CA SER A 18 -0.81 4.71 -7.20
C SER A 18 -1.02 3.38 -6.46
N MET A 19 -2.12 2.68 -6.72
CA MET A 19 -2.40 1.36 -6.16
C MET A 19 -1.45 0.30 -6.71
N GLY A 20 -1.22 0.29 -8.03
CA GLY A 20 -0.26 -0.61 -8.65
C GLY A 20 1.14 -0.42 -8.06
N VAL A 21 1.58 0.84 -7.92
CA VAL A 21 2.87 1.15 -7.28
C VAL A 21 2.90 0.66 -5.84
N ARG A 22 1.86 0.93 -5.02
CA ARG A 22 1.82 0.53 -3.61
C ARG A 22 1.90 -0.98 -3.42
N PHE A 23 1.05 -1.73 -4.12
CA PHE A 23 0.86 -3.16 -3.89
C PHE A 23 1.81 -4.06 -4.68
N LEU A 24 2.55 -3.54 -5.66
CA LEU A 24 3.60 -4.29 -6.37
C LEU A 24 4.99 -3.86 -5.92
N THR A 25 5.28 -2.56 -5.96
CA THR A 25 6.64 -2.05 -5.68
C THR A 25 7.02 -2.23 -4.22
N GLY A 26 6.09 -1.98 -3.28
CA GLY A 26 6.35 -2.17 -1.85
C GLY A 26 6.77 -3.61 -1.52
N PRO A 27 5.95 -4.61 -1.87
CA PRO A 27 6.30 -6.03 -1.69
C PRO A 27 7.55 -6.46 -2.46
N ALA A 28 7.74 -6.00 -3.70
CA ALA A 28 8.92 -6.35 -4.49
C ALA A 28 10.23 -5.83 -3.87
N VAL A 29 10.25 -4.57 -3.43
CA VAL A 29 11.40 -3.98 -2.75
C VAL A 29 11.66 -4.68 -1.42
N MET A 30 10.61 -4.99 -0.65
CA MET A 30 10.76 -5.73 0.60
C MET A 30 11.31 -7.13 0.37
N ALA A 31 10.83 -7.85 -0.65
CA ALA A 31 11.34 -9.18 -1.00
C ALA A 31 12.82 -9.12 -1.36
N ALA A 32 13.22 -8.16 -2.21
CA ALA A 32 14.61 -7.97 -2.60
C ALA A 32 15.51 -7.62 -1.41
N ALA A 33 15.12 -6.64 -0.59
CA ALA A 33 15.87 -6.22 0.58
C ALA A 33 15.99 -7.34 1.62
N SER A 34 14.88 -8.03 1.90
CA SER A 34 14.84 -9.15 2.85
C SER A 34 15.75 -10.29 2.39
N PHE A 35 15.74 -10.62 1.10
CA PHE A 35 16.61 -11.64 0.54
C PHE A 35 18.10 -11.24 0.62
N ILE A 36 18.44 -9.99 0.32
CA ILE A 36 19.82 -9.46 0.40
C ILE A 36 20.35 -9.55 1.84
N VAL A 37 19.52 -9.24 2.83
CA VAL A 37 19.88 -9.30 4.26
C VAL A 37 19.84 -10.74 4.81
N GLY A 38 19.44 -11.72 3.99
CA GLY A 38 19.47 -13.14 4.33
C GLY A 38 18.22 -13.67 5.03
N LEU A 39 17.11 -12.93 5.04
CA LEU A 39 15.83 -13.46 5.53
C LEU A 39 15.34 -14.59 4.62
N ARG A 40 14.89 -15.68 5.24
CA ARG A 40 14.38 -16.89 4.56
C ARG A 40 13.18 -17.47 5.28
N GLY A 41 12.46 -18.36 4.60
CA GLY A 41 11.31 -19.06 5.15
C GLY A 41 10.17 -18.11 5.56
N ASP A 42 9.56 -18.39 6.70
CA ASP A 42 8.37 -17.67 7.17
C ASP A 42 8.63 -16.17 7.41
N LEU A 43 9.82 -15.81 7.90
CA LEU A 43 10.18 -14.40 8.12
C LEU A 43 10.19 -13.58 6.82
N LEU A 44 10.67 -14.16 5.72
CA LEU A 44 10.64 -13.51 4.41
C LEU A 44 9.20 -13.34 3.92
N ARG A 45 8.37 -14.39 4.07
CA ARG A 45 6.97 -14.36 3.64
C ARG A 45 6.16 -13.33 4.43
N ILE A 46 6.34 -13.29 5.75
CA ILE A 46 5.70 -12.32 6.64
C ILE A 46 6.13 -10.89 6.28
N ALA A 47 7.42 -10.65 6.02
CA ALA A 47 7.91 -9.33 5.62
C ALA A 47 7.22 -8.84 4.32
N ILE A 48 7.08 -9.70 3.32
CA ILE A 48 6.41 -9.39 2.05
C ILE A 48 4.93 -9.05 2.29
N VAL A 49 4.22 -9.85 3.09
CA VAL A 49 2.81 -9.61 3.45
C VAL A 49 2.65 -8.27 4.19
N GLN A 50 3.54 -7.95 5.13
CA GLN A 50 3.50 -6.67 5.84
C GLN A 50 3.74 -5.49 4.90
N ALA A 51 4.62 -5.63 3.91
CA ALA A 51 4.86 -4.59 2.91
C ALA A 51 3.67 -4.40 1.95
N ALA A 52 2.81 -5.41 1.78
CA ALA A 52 1.60 -5.35 0.98
C ALA A 52 0.41 -4.70 1.70
N LEU A 53 0.52 -4.38 2.99
CA LEU A 53 -0.57 -3.75 3.73
C LEU A 53 -0.89 -2.33 3.21
N PRO A 54 -2.14 -1.85 3.37
CA PRO A 54 -2.52 -0.51 2.95
C PRO A 54 -1.76 0.58 3.72
N GLN A 55 -1.78 1.80 3.19
CA GLN A 55 -1.14 2.94 3.85
C GLN A 55 -1.94 3.37 5.09
N GLY A 56 -1.22 3.76 6.15
CA GLY A 56 -1.85 4.38 7.33
C GLY A 56 -2.36 5.80 7.04
N ILE A 57 -3.11 6.35 7.99
CA ILE A 57 -3.70 7.69 7.85
C ILE A 57 -2.69 8.83 8.06
N VAL A 58 -1.59 8.56 8.77
CA VAL A 58 -0.58 9.58 9.15
C VAL A 58 0.12 10.23 7.94
N PRO A 59 0.57 9.48 6.91
CA PRO A 59 1.07 10.08 5.67
C PRO A 59 0.09 11.06 5.00
N PHE A 60 -1.22 10.82 5.10
CA PHE A 60 -2.23 11.77 4.60
C PHE A 60 -2.23 13.07 5.42
N VAL A 61 -2.09 12.98 6.75
CA VAL A 61 -1.98 14.16 7.62
C VAL A 61 -0.76 14.98 7.22
N PHE A 62 0.41 14.36 7.04
CA PHE A 62 1.62 15.07 6.59
C PHE A 62 1.47 15.68 5.20
N ALA A 63 0.89 14.95 4.24
CA ALA A 63 0.66 15.50 2.91
C ALA A 63 -0.33 16.66 2.90
N LYS A 64 -1.26 16.69 3.86
CA LYS A 64 -2.16 17.81 4.03
C LYS A 64 -1.44 19.01 4.66
N GLU A 65 -0.60 18.77 5.67
CA GLU A 65 0.19 19.80 6.34
C GLU A 65 1.19 20.47 5.39
N TYR A 66 1.92 19.68 4.60
CA TYR A 66 2.93 20.17 3.66
C TYR A 66 2.38 20.46 2.24
N ASN A 67 1.06 20.37 2.02
CA ASN A 67 0.41 20.52 0.70
C ASN A 67 0.99 19.64 -0.43
N VAL A 68 1.50 18.45 -0.09
CA VAL A 68 2.08 17.51 -1.06
C VAL A 68 1.02 16.51 -1.53
N HIS A 69 0.23 16.90 -2.54
CA HIS A 69 -0.77 16.03 -3.20
C HIS A 69 -1.68 15.21 -2.25
N PRO A 70 -2.37 15.83 -1.28
CA PRO A 70 -3.21 15.11 -0.30
C PRO A 70 -4.34 14.30 -0.94
N LYS A 71 -4.75 14.65 -2.17
CA LYS A 71 -5.76 13.91 -2.94
C LYS A 71 -5.32 12.49 -3.31
N ILE A 72 -4.04 12.29 -3.63
CA ILE A 72 -3.49 10.97 -3.96
C ILE A 72 -3.50 10.10 -2.70
N LEU A 73 -2.96 10.62 -1.59
CA LEU A 73 -2.85 9.85 -0.35
C LEU A 73 -4.20 9.55 0.29
N SER A 74 -5.17 10.46 0.23
CA SER A 74 -6.53 10.20 0.70
C SER A 74 -7.20 9.05 -0.07
N THR A 75 -7.11 9.06 -1.41
CA THR A 75 -7.60 7.94 -2.23
C THR A 75 -6.79 6.67 -1.98
N GLY A 76 -5.49 6.81 -1.78
CA GLY A 76 -4.56 5.78 -1.31
C GLY A 76 -5.07 5.02 -0.09
N VAL A 77 -5.38 5.75 0.97
CA VAL A 77 -5.83 5.19 2.24
C VAL A 77 -7.24 4.58 2.11
N ILE A 78 -8.21 5.32 1.58
CA ILE A 78 -9.61 4.86 1.50
C ILE A 78 -9.72 3.62 0.61
N PHE A 79 -9.22 3.71 -0.61
CA PHE A 79 -9.35 2.62 -1.58
C PHE A 79 -8.41 1.47 -1.25
N GLY A 80 -7.18 1.77 -0.80
CA GLY A 80 -6.22 0.79 -0.35
C GLY A 80 -6.75 -0.06 0.80
N MET A 81 -7.45 0.53 1.77
CA MET A 81 -8.10 -0.23 2.84
C MET A 81 -9.22 -1.14 2.32
N LEU A 82 -10.01 -0.71 1.33
CA LEU A 82 -11.08 -1.53 0.75
C LEU A 82 -10.54 -2.79 0.06
N ILE A 83 -9.43 -2.65 -0.67
CA ILE A 83 -8.80 -3.75 -1.43
C ILE A 83 -7.72 -4.50 -0.64
N ALA A 84 -7.44 -4.10 0.59
CA ALA A 84 -6.38 -4.68 1.41
C ALA A 84 -6.61 -6.18 1.67
N LEU A 85 -7.82 -6.56 2.07
CA LEU A 85 -8.17 -7.96 2.36
C LEU A 85 -7.98 -8.89 1.16
N PRO A 86 -8.57 -8.61 -0.03
CA PRO A 86 -8.37 -9.50 -1.17
C PRO A 86 -6.91 -9.55 -1.62
N ILE A 87 -6.17 -8.43 -1.59
CA ILE A 87 -4.75 -8.43 -2.00
C ILE A 87 -3.88 -9.21 -1.02
N THR A 88 -4.07 -9.01 0.28
CA THR A 88 -3.33 -9.75 1.30
C THR A 88 -3.61 -11.25 1.19
N LEU A 89 -4.87 -11.65 0.97
CA LEU A 89 -5.23 -13.06 0.74
C LEU A 89 -4.51 -13.65 -0.48
N VAL A 90 -4.44 -12.90 -1.59
CA VAL A 90 -3.67 -13.33 -2.78
C VAL A 90 -2.19 -13.52 -2.43
N TYR A 91 -1.58 -12.61 -1.67
CA TYR A 91 -0.20 -12.77 -1.21
C TYR A 91 -0.01 -13.97 -0.29
N TYR A 92 -0.97 -14.24 0.60
CA TYR A 92 -0.95 -15.44 1.45
C TYR A 92 -0.94 -16.73 0.62
N ILE A 93 -1.84 -16.82 -0.37
CA ILE A 93 -1.93 -17.98 -1.28
C ILE A 93 -0.64 -18.12 -2.10
N LEU A 94 -0.14 -17.02 -2.69
CA LEU A 94 1.07 -17.04 -3.52
C LEU A 94 2.33 -17.42 -2.74
N LEU A 95 2.41 -17.00 -1.47
CA LEU A 95 3.55 -17.29 -0.61
C LEU A 95 3.41 -18.62 0.14
N GLY A 96 2.25 -19.28 0.08
CA GLY A 96 1.98 -20.55 0.76
C GLY A 96 2.05 -20.46 2.28
N LEU A 97 1.53 -19.35 2.82
CA LEU A 97 1.40 -19.07 4.26
C LEU A 97 0.08 -19.61 4.82
#